data_AF-A0A3A0BT06-F1
#
_entry.id   AF-A0A3A0BT06-F1
#
_cell.length_a   1.000
_cell.length_b   1.000
_cell.length_c   1.000
_cell.angle_alpha   90.00
_cell.angle_beta   90.00
_cell.angle_gamma   90.00
#
_symmetry.space_group_name_H-M   'P 1'
#
loop_
_entity.id
_entity.type
_entity.pdbx_description
1 polymer ?
#
loop_
_entity_poly.entity_id
_entity_poly.type
_entity_poly.pdbx_seq_one_letter_code
_entity_poly.pdbx_strand_id
1 'polypeptide(L)'
;MEQEYPVSLFLGWTTHRQPGVRRDHWALVEAALIEGRSGRVVLQAEGRAWATLDRPTAPGISQWYPVIYLRPQDPERRIWPSNYEVAPVTLQVVATERAAKRLADNLQRAWVERRDVELASMSR
;
A
#
# COMPACT_ATOMS: atom_id res chain seq x y z
N MET A 1 10.79 -0.37 -9.94
CA MET A 1 12.08 0.12 -10.48
C MET A 1 12.59 1.22 -9.58
N GLU A 2 13.90 1.43 -9.52
CA GLU A 2 14.50 2.56 -8.79
C GLU A 2 14.70 3.74 -9.74
N GLN A 3 14.35 4.93 -9.29
CA GLN A 3 14.46 6.17 -10.05
C GLN A 3 15.26 7.18 -9.23
N GLU A 4 16.17 7.91 -9.86
CA GLU A 4 16.82 9.03 -9.20
C GLU A 4 15.79 10.10 -8.83
N TYR A 5 15.89 10.59 -7.60
CA TYR A 5 14.97 11.57 -7.06
C TYR A 5 15.72 12.55 -6.16
N PRO A 6 15.64 13.87 -6.38
CA PRO A 6 16.29 14.83 -5.51
C PRO A 6 15.60 14.85 -4.15
N VAL A 7 16.37 14.62 -3.08
CA VAL A 7 15.88 14.65 -1.71
C VAL A 7 16.33 15.94 -1.03
N SER A 8 15.39 16.71 -0.48
CA SER A 8 15.70 17.85 0.37
C SER A 8 15.95 17.38 1.81
N LEU A 9 17.16 17.66 2.31
CA LEU A 9 17.56 17.44 3.69
C LEU A 9 17.63 18.77 4.43
N PHE A 10 17.21 18.77 5.69
CA PHE A 10 17.31 19.93 6.58
C PHE A 10 18.41 19.68 7.60
N LEU A 11 19.45 20.52 7.59
CA LEU A 11 20.54 20.51 8.57
C LEU A 11 20.58 21.87 9.26
N GLY A 12 20.05 21.94 10.49
CA GLY A 12 19.82 23.22 11.17
C GLY A 12 18.86 24.11 10.37
N TRP A 13 19.30 25.32 10.01
CA TRP A 13 18.52 26.29 9.22
C TRP A 13 18.79 26.20 7.71
N THR A 14 19.67 25.29 7.27
CA THR A 14 20.08 25.18 5.87
C THR A 14 19.42 23.97 5.21
N THR A 15 18.79 24.21 4.05
CA THR A 15 18.24 23.15 3.19
C THR A 15 19.32 22.71 2.20
N HIS A 16 19.68 21.44 2.24
CA HIS A 16 20.59 20.81 1.27
C HIS A 16 19.79 19.90 0.34
N ARG A 17 20.02 20.01 -0.97
CA ARG A 17 19.56 18.98 -1.91
C ARG A 17 20.61 17.90 -2.04
N GLN A 18 20.23 16.66 -1.81
CA GLN A 18 21.06 15.49 -2.00
C GLN A 18 20.46 14.59 -3.09
N PRO A 19 21.28 13.89 -3.87
CA PRO A 19 20.79 12.79 -4.69
C PRO A 19 20.10 11.75 -3.80
N GLY A 20 19.06 11.14 -4.35
CA GLY A 20 18.33 10.07 -3.68
C GLY A 20 17.72 9.14 -4.70
N VAL A 21 17.13 8.08 -4.17
CA VAL A 21 16.48 7.04 -4.92
C VAL A 21 15.04 6.95 -4.46
N ARG A 22 14.13 6.92 -5.42
CA ARG A 22 12.73 6.60 -5.25
C ARG A 22 12.49 5.18 -5.73
N ARG A 23 11.72 4.41 -4.96
CA ARG A 23 11.25 3.09 -5.35
C ARG A 23 9.77 2.95 -5.08
N ASP A 24 9.01 2.67 -6.12
CA ASP A 24 7.60 2.31 -6.00
C ASP A 24 7.42 0.80 -5.86
N HIS A 25 6.42 0.42 -5.08
CA HIS A 25 5.94 -0.95 -5.00
C HIS A 25 4.42 -0.99 -5.13
N TRP A 26 3.95 -1.89 -5.97
CA TRP A 26 2.55 -2.17 -6.21
C TRP A 26 2.22 -3.55 -5.67
N ALA A 27 1.07 -3.66 -4.99
CA ALA A 27 0.56 -4.92 -4.49
C ALA A 27 -0.91 -5.12 -4.88
N LEU A 28 -1.23 -6.37 -5.20
CA LEU A 28 -2.56 -6.89 -5.45
C LEU A 28 -2.80 -8.09 -4.53
N VAL A 29 -3.95 -8.12 -3.87
CA VAL A 29 -4.43 -9.26 -3.10
C VAL A 29 -5.85 -9.56 -3.58
N GLU A 30 -6.12 -10.82 -3.90
CA GLU A 30 -7.42 -11.27 -4.41
C GLU A 30 -7.98 -12.35 -3.50
N ALA A 31 -9.30 -12.37 -3.34
CA ALA A 31 -10.01 -13.45 -2.65
C ALA A 31 -11.33 -13.78 -3.37
N ALA A 32 -11.69 -15.06 -3.32
CA ALA A 32 -12.96 -15.55 -3.79
C ALA A 32 -13.57 -16.51 -2.76
N LEU A 33 -14.88 -16.39 -2.54
CA LEU A 33 -15.68 -17.35 -1.80
C LEU A 33 -16.36 -18.29 -2.79
N ILE A 34 -16.13 -19.59 -2.62
CA ILE A 34 -16.61 -20.63 -3.54
C ILE A 34 -17.62 -21.51 -2.80
N GLU A 35 -18.77 -21.76 -3.43
CA GLU A 35 -19.76 -22.72 -2.97
C GLU A 35 -19.22 -24.15 -3.16
N GLY A 36 -19.03 -24.88 -2.06
CA GLY A 36 -18.32 -26.17 -2.08
C GLY A 36 -18.98 -27.26 -2.94
N ARG A 37 -20.31 -27.24 -3.13
CA ARG A 37 -21.02 -28.25 -3.93
C ARG A 37 -20.95 -27.98 -5.43
N SER A 38 -21.13 -26.73 -5.84
CA SER A 38 -21.24 -26.36 -7.25
C SER A 38 -19.93 -25.87 -7.84
N GLY A 39 -18.95 -25.53 -7.00
CA GLY A 39 -17.73 -24.82 -7.41
C GLY A 39 -17.99 -23.38 -7.85
N ARG A 40 -19.21 -22.87 -7.69
CA ARG A 40 -19.59 -21.53 -8.14
C ARG A 40 -18.96 -20.48 -7.23
N VAL A 41 -18.35 -19.47 -7.83
CA VAL A 41 -17.92 -18.26 -7.10
C VAL A 41 -19.17 -17.52 -6.62
N VAL A 42 -19.30 -17.42 -5.30
CA VAL A 42 -20.40 -16.71 -4.63
C VAL A 42 -20.03 -15.24 -4.44
N LEU A 43 -18.75 -14.97 -4.24
CA LEU A 43 -18.23 -13.62 -4.05
C LEU A 43 -16.77 -13.58 -4.50
N GLN A 44 -16.37 -12.45 -5.09
CA GLN A 44 -14.99 -12.18 -5.45
C GLN A 44 -14.69 -10.72 -5.12
N ALA A 45 -13.51 -10.47 -4.57
CA ALA A 45 -13.02 -9.12 -4.35
C ALA A 45 -11.50 -9.08 -4.54
N GLU A 46 -11.00 -7.89 -4.83
CA GLU A 46 -9.58 -7.60 -4.90
C GLU A 46 -9.26 -6.36 -4.08
N GLY A 47 -8.02 -6.25 -3.63
CA GLY A 47 -7.46 -5.06 -3.00
C GLY A 47 -6.17 -4.68 -3.69
N ARG A 48 -6.05 -3.41 -4.08
CA ARG A 48 -4.87 -2.87 -4.78
C ARG A 48 -4.29 -1.70 -4.01
N ALA A 49 -2.98 -1.69 -3.82
CA ALA A 49 -2.30 -0.58 -3.16
C ALA A 49 -0.92 -0.31 -3.75
N TRP A 50 -0.46 0.91 -3.51
CA TRP A 50 0.84 1.41 -3.91
C TRP A 50 1.52 2.01 -2.68
N ALA A 51 2.84 1.90 -2.62
CA ALA A 51 3.66 2.63 -1.67
C ALA A 51 4.95 3.06 -2.37
N THR A 52 5.54 4.16 -1.88
CA THR A 52 6.75 4.73 -2.44
C THR A 52 7.78 4.91 -1.34
N LEU A 53 8.97 4.35 -1.51
CA LEU A 53 10.13 4.56 -0.67
C LEU A 53 11.00 5.67 -1.25
N ASP A 54 11.25 6.72 -0.49
CA ASP A 54 12.24 7.74 -0.79
C ASP A 54 13.46 7.55 0.14
N ARG A 55 14.67 7.45 -0.44
CA ARG A 55 15.93 7.24 0.30
C ARG A 55 17.08 8.11 -0.27
N PRO A 56 17.75 8.95 0.54
CA PRO A 56 18.98 9.64 0.14
C PRO A 56 20.09 8.64 -0.19
N THR A 57 21.02 9.02 -1.07
CA THR A 57 22.24 8.22 -1.33
C THR A 57 23.26 8.30 -0.20
N ALA A 58 23.18 9.34 0.63
CA ALA A 58 24.00 9.52 1.83
C ALA A 58 23.19 9.17 3.10
N PRO A 59 23.24 7.91 3.58
CA PRO A 59 22.50 7.48 4.76
C PRO A 59 23.01 8.19 6.03
N GLY A 60 22.12 8.37 7.01
CA GLY A 60 22.48 8.89 8.35
C GLY A 60 22.53 10.42 8.49
N ILE A 61 22.45 11.17 7.39
CA ILE A 61 22.45 12.64 7.42
C ILE A 61 21.10 13.21 7.89
N SER A 62 20.01 12.45 7.76
CA SER A 62 18.68 12.91 8.14
C SER A 62 17.88 11.83 8.85
N GLN A 63 17.39 12.18 10.04
CA GLN A 63 16.49 11.34 10.84
C GLN A 63 15.13 11.08 10.15
N TRP A 64 14.81 11.85 9.11
CA TRP A 64 13.54 11.77 8.40
C TRP A 64 13.54 10.74 7.26
N TYR A 65 14.71 10.12 6.98
CA TYR A 65 14.87 9.14 5.90
C TYR A 65 15.57 7.85 6.40
N PRO A 66 15.26 6.68 5.84
CA PRO A 66 14.35 6.45 4.71
C PRO A 66 12.89 6.65 5.12
N VAL A 67 12.03 6.97 4.16
CA VAL A 67 10.59 7.17 4.42
C VAL A 67 9.75 6.52 3.34
N ILE A 68 8.68 5.86 3.76
CA ILE A 68 7.67 5.28 2.89
C ILE A 68 6.42 6.16 2.94
N TYR A 69 5.91 6.49 1.75
CA TYR A 69 4.67 7.22 1.53
C TYR A 69 3.60 6.33 0.92
N LEU A 70 2.33 6.61 1.24
CA LEU A 70 1.17 5.90 0.71
C LEU A 70 0.50 6.70 -0.42
N ARG A 71 1.31 7.15 -1.39
CA ARG A 71 0.82 7.99 -2.50
C ARG A 71 0.09 7.16 -3.56
N PRO A 72 -0.91 7.75 -4.24
CA PRO A 72 -1.47 9.09 -4.00
C PRO A 72 -2.51 9.15 -2.87
N GLN A 73 -2.83 8.03 -2.20
CA GLN A 73 -4.07 7.93 -1.43
C GLN A 73 -4.00 8.55 -0.03
N ASP A 74 -2.82 8.55 0.57
CA ASP A 74 -2.54 9.21 1.85
C ASP A 74 -1.10 9.77 1.83
N PRO A 75 -0.86 10.88 1.10
CA PRO A 75 0.47 11.41 0.85
C PRO A 75 1.15 11.95 2.10
N GLU A 76 0.38 12.37 3.10
CA GLU A 76 0.91 12.90 4.37
C GLU A 76 1.32 11.79 5.33
N ARG A 77 0.78 10.58 5.15
CA ARG A 77 1.15 9.45 6.00
C ARG A 77 2.54 8.92 5.65
N ARG A 78 3.43 9.11 6.62
CA ARG A 78 4.82 8.68 6.58
C ARG A 78 5.00 7.43 7.43
N ILE A 79 5.74 6.47 6.90
CA ILE A 79 6.16 5.26 7.61
C ILE A 79 7.69 5.24 7.56
N TRP A 80 8.32 5.18 8.72
CA TRP A 80 9.78 5.10 8.82
C TRP A 80 10.20 3.65 9.01
N PRO A 81 10.91 3.05 8.05
CA PRO A 81 11.59 1.78 8.25
C PRO A 81 12.59 1.88 9.41
N SER A 82 12.87 0.75 10.05
CA SER A 82 13.83 0.68 11.15
C SER A 82 15.26 1.05 10.73
N ASN A 83 15.65 0.73 9.49
CA ASN A 83 16.93 1.12 8.90
C ASN A 83 16.86 1.08 7.36
N TYR A 84 17.95 1.51 6.70
CA TYR A 84 18.08 1.55 5.24
C TYR A 84 18.05 0.16 4.57
N GLU A 85 18.61 -0.85 5.23
CA GLU A 85 18.72 -2.21 4.68
C GLU A 85 17.36 -2.91 4.60
N VAL A 86 16.52 -2.72 5.63
CA VAL A 86 15.19 -3.31 5.73
C VAL A 86 14.15 -2.50 4.96
N ALA A 87 14.41 -1.23 4.63
CA ALA A 87 13.47 -0.33 3.96
C ALA A 87 12.80 -0.92 2.69
N PRO A 88 13.51 -1.63 1.78
CA PRO A 88 12.87 -2.26 0.61
C PRO A 88 11.91 -3.39 0.97
N VAL A 89 12.14 -4.10 2.08
CA VAL A 89 11.24 -5.15 2.59
C VAL A 89 10.04 -4.51 3.28
N THR A 90 10.28 -3.49 4.13
CA THR A 90 9.20 -2.71 4.76
C THR A 90 8.27 -2.12 3.71
N LEU A 91 8.80 -1.60 2.59
CA LEU A 91 8.01 -1.10 1.47
C LEU A 91 7.02 -2.15 0.93
N GLN A 92 7.48 -3.39 0.74
CA GLN A 92 6.65 -4.49 0.22
C GLN A 92 5.55 -4.87 1.21
N VAL A 93 5.91 -5.00 2.50
CA VAL A 93 4.96 -5.31 3.57
C VAL A 93 3.87 -4.24 3.65
N VAL A 94 4.28 -2.97 3.70
CA VAL A 94 3.35 -1.83 3.78
C VAL A 94 2.39 -1.81 2.59
N ALA A 95 2.88 -1.98 1.37
CA ALA A 95 2.02 -2.03 0.19
C ALA A 95 1.05 -3.22 0.26
N THR A 96 1.53 -4.39 0.67
CA THR A 96 0.72 -5.62 0.78
C THR A 96 -0.35 -5.49 1.85
N GLU A 97 -0.03 -4.98 3.04
CA GLU A 97 -1.00 -4.73 4.10
C GLU A 97 -2.09 -3.74 3.66
N ARG A 98 -1.72 -2.72 2.88
CA ARG A 98 -2.68 -1.77 2.32
C ARG A 98 -3.59 -2.40 1.28
N ALA A 99 -3.05 -3.28 0.45
CA ALA A 99 -3.83 -4.06 -0.50
C ALA A 99 -4.78 -5.01 0.26
N ALA A 100 -4.32 -5.70 1.29
CA ALA A 100 -5.12 -6.59 2.13
C ALA A 100 -6.25 -5.84 2.87
N LYS A 101 -5.98 -4.66 3.42
CA LYS A 101 -7.02 -3.83 4.05
C LYS A 101 -8.12 -3.46 3.05
N ARG A 102 -7.72 -3.03 1.85
CA ARG A 102 -8.68 -2.71 0.78
C ARG A 102 -9.47 -3.93 0.31
N LEU A 103 -8.83 -5.09 0.25
CA LEU A 103 -9.52 -6.34 -0.04
C LEU A 103 -10.61 -6.59 1.01
N ALA A 104 -10.29 -6.47 2.30
CA ALA A 104 -11.27 -6.66 3.37
C ALA A 104 -12.47 -5.68 3.24
N ASP A 105 -12.19 -4.40 3.01
CA ASP A 105 -13.24 -3.37 2.78
C ASP A 105 -14.10 -3.71 1.55
N ASN A 106 -13.49 -4.20 0.46
CA ASN A 106 -14.17 -4.58 -0.77
C ASN A 106 -14.99 -5.85 -0.60
N LEU A 107 -14.47 -6.83 0.13
CA LEU A 107 -15.15 -8.09 0.44
C LEU A 107 -16.41 -7.82 1.28
N GLN A 108 -16.30 -6.96 2.29
CA GLN A 108 -17.44 -6.56 3.12
C GLN A 108 -18.53 -5.89 2.27
N ARG A 109 -18.15 -4.97 1.38
CA ARG A 109 -19.11 -4.30 0.47
C ARG A 109 -19.79 -5.29 -0.46
N ALA A 110 -19.01 -6.15 -1.14
CA ALA A 110 -19.55 -7.18 -2.02
C ALA A 110 -20.49 -8.15 -1.28
N TRP A 111 -20.23 -8.42 0.00
CA TRP A 111 -21.08 -9.29 0.81
C TRP A 111 -22.44 -8.64 1.10
N VAL A 112 -22.45 -7.36 1.49
CA VAL A 112 -23.68 -6.61 1.72
C VAL A 112 -24.51 -6.54 0.44
N GLU A 113 -23.90 -6.14 -0.68
CA GLU A 113 -24.57 -6.08 -1.99
C GLU A 113 -25.18 -7.43 -2.39
N ARG A 114 -24.45 -8.53 -2.16
CA ARG A 114 -24.94 -9.87 -2.43
C ARG A 114 -26.16 -10.23 -1.58
N ARG A 115 -26.15 -9.90 -0.28
CA ARG A 115 -27.26 -10.18 0.64
C ARG A 115 -28.51 -9.37 0.30
N ASP A 116 -28.34 -8.12 -0.12
CA ASP A 116 -29.46 -7.28 -0.54
C ASP A 116 -30.16 -7.84 -1.79
N VAL A 117 -29.38 -8.34 -2.77
CA VAL A 117 -29.93 -9.02 -3.95
C VAL A 117 -30.68 -10.29 -3.57
N GLU A 118 -30.14 -11.09 -2.64
CA GLU A 118 -30.81 -12.29 -2.15
C GLU A 118 -32.14 -11.97 -1.46
N LEU A 119 -32.17 -10.99 -0.56
CA LEU A 119 -33.39 -10.56 0.12
C LEU A 119 -34.43 -10.01 -0.85
N ALA A 120 -34.02 -9.20 -1.83
CA ALA A 120 -34.93 -8.67 -2.85
C ALA A 120 -35.54 -9.78 -3.73
N SER A 121 -34.80 -10.88 -3.94
CA SER A 121 -35.29 -12.03 -4.70
C SER A 121 -36.28 -12.92 -3.93
N MET A 122 -36.24 -12.90 -2.58
CA MET A 122 -37.13 -13.68 -1.71
C MET A 122 -38.47 -12.99 -1.43
N SER A 123 -38.56 -11.68 -1.65
CA SER A 123 -39.79 -10.89 -1.48
C SER A 123 -40.68 -10.85 -2.74
N ARG A 124 -40.33 -11.59 -3.80
CA ARG A 124 -41.16 -11.83 -4.99
C ARG A 124 -41.69 -13.25 -4.98
#